data_AF-A0A7W1IV48-F1
#
_entry.id   AF-A0A7W1IV48-F1
#
_cell.length_a   1.000
_cell.length_b   1.000
_cell.length_c   1.000
_cell.angle_alpha   90.00
_cell.angle_beta   90.00
_cell.angle_gamma   90.00
#
_symmetry.space_group_name_H-M   'P 1'
#
loop_
_entity.id
_entity.type
_entity.pdbx_description
1 polymer ?
#
loop_
_entity_poly.entity_id
_entity_poly.type
_entity_poly.pdbx_seq_one_letter_code
_entity_poly.pdbx_strand_id
1 'polypeptide(L)'
;MRIVLSWLREFAPTDMDVDELAELINARGVKVESVLRPWQGLEGVVVARVVEVRDHPDSGKLCVASVDDGTGPHQVVVGVRNMVAGDLVPWAPPGARVPVLSQPLGAKELRGVVSNG
;
A
#
# COMPACT_ATOMS: atom_id res chain seq x y z
N MET A 1 -15.11 -17.45 3.94
CA MET A 1 -13.97 -17.23 4.86
C MET A 1 -12.74 -16.90 4.02
N ARG A 2 -11.88 -15.97 4.42
CA ARG A 2 -10.60 -15.69 3.76
C ARG A 2 -9.45 -16.08 4.69
N ILE A 3 -8.41 -16.66 4.13
CA ILE A 3 -7.22 -17.12 4.88
C ILE A 3 -5.99 -16.64 4.10
N VAL A 4 -4.98 -16.15 4.82
CA VAL A 4 -3.69 -15.80 4.23
C VAL A 4 -2.89 -17.08 4.01
N LEU A 5 -2.39 -17.30 2.80
CA LEU A 5 -1.68 -18.53 2.45
C LEU A 5 -0.43 -18.77 3.32
N SER A 6 0.31 -17.72 3.67
CA SER A 6 1.48 -17.83 4.56
C SER A 6 1.08 -18.38 5.93
N TRP A 7 -0.03 -17.89 6.49
CA TRP A 7 -0.53 -18.36 7.78
C TRP A 7 -0.99 -19.82 7.72
N LEU A 8 -1.67 -20.22 6.62
CA LEU A 8 -2.04 -21.63 6.41
C LEU A 8 -0.80 -22.55 6.36
N ARG A 9 0.27 -22.10 5.70
CA ARG A 9 1.54 -22.84 5.57
C ARG A 9 2.28 -22.99 6.90
N GLU A 10 2.02 -22.15 7.90
CA GLU A 10 2.58 -22.33 9.25
C GLU A 10 2.00 -23.58 9.95
N PHE A 11 0.73 -23.94 9.68
CA PHE A 11 0.08 -25.11 10.26
C PHE A 11 0.21 -26.37 9.40
N ALA A 12 0.25 -26.20 8.08
CA ALA A 12 0.40 -27.27 7.12
C ALA A 12 1.45 -26.88 6.07
N PRO A 13 2.75 -27.09 6.36
CA PRO A 13 3.84 -26.72 5.46
C PRO A 13 3.71 -27.40 4.09
N THR A 14 3.81 -26.61 3.03
CA THR A 14 3.76 -27.09 1.64
C THR A 14 4.37 -26.08 0.68
N ASP A 15 5.06 -26.60 -0.34
CA ASP A 15 5.65 -25.82 -1.43
C ASP A 15 4.76 -25.76 -2.68
N MET A 16 3.55 -26.33 -2.62
CA MET A 16 2.60 -26.31 -3.74
C MET A 16 2.29 -24.88 -4.18
N ASP A 17 2.11 -24.70 -5.49
CA ASP A 17 1.56 -23.47 -6.03
C ASP A 17 0.16 -23.21 -5.47
N VAL A 18 -0.23 -21.93 -5.35
CA VAL A 18 -1.51 -21.55 -4.74
C VAL A 18 -2.71 -22.03 -5.56
N ASP A 19 -2.59 -22.08 -6.89
CA ASP A 19 -3.68 -22.52 -7.76
C ASP A 19 -3.83 -24.05 -7.68
N GLU A 20 -2.71 -24.79 -7.65
CA GLU A 20 -2.71 -26.24 -7.41
C GLU A 20 -3.30 -26.61 -6.03
N LEU A 21 -2.92 -25.85 -5.01
CA LEU A 21 -3.45 -26.03 -3.66
C LEU A 21 -4.95 -25.76 -3.61
N ALA A 22 -5.43 -24.73 -4.31
CA ALA A 22 -6.86 -24.41 -4.38
C ALA A 22 -7.66 -25.55 -5.03
N GLU A 23 -7.17 -26.13 -6.13
CA GLU A 23 -7.78 -27.29 -6.79
C GLU A 23 -7.79 -28.52 -5.87
N LEU A 24 -6.70 -28.78 -5.16
CA LEU A 24 -6.64 -29.89 -4.19
C LEU A 24 -7.67 -29.71 -3.06
N ILE A 25 -7.76 -28.52 -2.48
CA ILE A 25 -8.72 -28.20 -1.41
C ILE A 25 -10.17 -28.37 -1.92
N ASN A 26 -10.46 -27.89 -3.13
CA ASN A 26 -11.73 -28.11 -3.83
C ASN A 26 -12.07 -29.59 -3.97
N ALA A 27 -11.12 -30.40 -4.45
CA ALA A 27 -11.30 -31.84 -4.62
C ALA A 27 -11.53 -32.59 -3.29
N ARG A 28 -11.13 -32.02 -2.15
CA ARG A 28 -11.38 -32.57 -0.80
C ARG A 28 -12.69 -32.08 -0.18
N GLY A 29 -13.53 -31.37 -0.94
CA GLY A 29 -14.87 -30.96 -0.53
C GLY A 29 -14.93 -29.60 0.15
N VAL A 30 -13.83 -28.86 0.23
CA VAL A 30 -13.80 -27.48 0.73
C VAL A 30 -13.77 -26.54 -0.46
N LYS A 31 -14.89 -25.87 -0.74
CA LYS A 31 -14.98 -24.99 -1.92
C LYS A 31 -14.09 -23.74 -1.76
N VAL A 32 -13.15 -23.56 -2.68
CA VAL A 32 -12.34 -22.35 -2.86
C VAL A 32 -12.96 -21.52 -3.97
N GLU A 33 -13.57 -20.39 -3.59
CA GLU A 33 -14.29 -19.52 -4.53
C GLU A 33 -13.37 -18.59 -5.32
N SER A 34 -12.23 -18.19 -4.75
CA SER A 34 -11.27 -17.30 -5.40
C SER A 34 -9.92 -17.33 -4.71
N VAL A 35 -8.88 -17.02 -5.50
CA VAL A 35 -7.52 -16.74 -5.03
C VAL A 35 -7.22 -15.27 -5.30
N LEU A 36 -6.92 -14.51 -4.24
CA LEU A 36 -6.60 -13.09 -4.34
C LEU A 36 -5.09 -12.87 -4.19
N ARG A 37 -4.51 -12.10 -5.11
CA ARG A 37 -3.09 -11.70 -5.10
C ARG A 37 -2.99 -10.19 -4.85
N PRO A 38 -3.23 -9.71 -3.60
CA PRO A 38 -3.44 -8.29 -3.32
C PRO A 38 -2.23 -7.40 -3.63
N TRP A 39 -1.03 -7.99 -3.65
CA TRP A 39 0.23 -7.28 -3.84
C TRP A 39 0.76 -7.35 -5.28
N GLN A 40 0.06 -8.05 -6.17
CA GLN A 40 0.50 -8.19 -7.55
C GLN A 40 0.51 -6.81 -8.24
N GLY A 41 1.68 -6.40 -8.73
CA GLY A 41 1.89 -5.08 -9.35
C GLY A 41 2.23 -3.95 -8.38
N LEU A 42 2.41 -4.23 -7.09
CA LEU A 42 2.99 -3.27 -6.14
C LEU A 42 4.51 -3.23 -6.30
N GLU A 43 5.07 -2.06 -6.56
CA GLU A 43 6.51 -1.88 -6.78
C GLU A 43 6.97 -0.52 -6.25
N GLY A 44 8.14 -0.47 -5.60
CA GLY A 44 8.77 0.79 -5.17
C GLY A 44 8.14 1.50 -3.97
N VAL A 45 7.13 0.90 -3.32
CA VAL A 45 6.57 1.41 -2.06
C VAL A 45 7.52 1.09 -0.90
N VAL A 46 7.82 2.10 -0.09
CA VAL A 46 8.72 2.01 1.06
C VAL A 46 8.02 2.43 2.35
N VAL A 47 8.62 2.12 3.50
CA VAL A 47 8.16 2.64 4.78
C VAL A 47 8.83 3.99 5.03
N ALA A 48 8.04 5.02 5.30
CA ALA A 48 8.51 6.35 5.66
C ALA A 48 7.91 6.78 7.01
N ARG A 49 8.62 7.62 7.73
CA ARG A 49 8.17 8.22 8.98
C ARG A 49 7.53 9.57 8.71
N VAL A 50 6.36 9.82 9.26
CA VAL A 50 5.71 11.14 9.23
C VAL A 50 6.50 12.10 10.12
N VAL A 51 7.00 13.19 9.54
CA VAL A 51 7.74 14.25 10.23
C VAL A 51 6.77 15.30 10.76
N GLU A 52 5.84 15.74 9.92
CA GLU A 52 4.81 16.72 10.28
C GLU A 52 3.56 16.56 9.42
N VAL A 53 2.42 17.04 9.93
CA VAL A 53 1.15 17.12 9.20
C VAL A 53 0.53 18.47 9.51
N ARG A 54 0.15 19.21 8.46
CA ARG A 54 -0.49 20.53 8.56
C ARG A 54 -1.67 20.64 7.61
N ASP A 55 -2.57 21.57 7.89
CA ASP A 55 -3.70 21.85 7.01
C ASP A 55 -3.24 22.34 5.64
N HIS A 56 -3.96 21.93 4.60
CA HIS A 56 -3.72 22.42 3.26
C HIS A 56 -4.19 23.88 3.15
N PRO A 57 -3.37 24.81 2.65
CA PRO A 57 -3.69 26.25 2.66
C PRO A 57 -4.95 26.60 1.85
N ASP A 58 -5.19 25.87 0.76
CA ASP A 58 -6.33 26.08 -0.15
C ASP A 58 -7.35 24.92 -0.17
N SER A 59 -7.43 24.12 0.91
CA SER A 59 -8.44 23.04 0.99
C SER A 59 -8.73 22.59 2.43
N GLY A 60 -9.99 22.67 2.85
CA GLY A 60 -10.44 22.10 4.13
C GLY A 60 -10.52 20.57 4.16
N LYS A 61 -10.38 19.89 3.02
CA LYS A 61 -10.45 18.41 2.93
C LYS A 61 -9.09 17.73 2.83
N LEU A 62 -8.04 18.48 2.48
CA LEU A 62 -6.69 17.95 2.30
C LEU A 62 -5.82 18.37 3.48
N CYS A 63 -4.73 17.66 3.69
CA CYS A 63 -3.60 18.10 4.48
C CYS A 63 -2.29 17.88 3.72
N VAL A 64 -1.24 18.54 4.21
CA VAL A 64 0.12 18.42 3.70
C VAL A 64 0.92 17.70 4.77
N ALA A 65 1.47 16.54 4.41
CA ALA A 65 2.37 15.78 5.25
C ALA A 65 3.81 15.93 4.74
N SER A 66 4.76 15.95 5.67
CA SER A 66 6.17 15.70 5.38
C SER A 66 6.50 14.29 5.85
N VAL A 67 7.04 13.46 4.97
CA VAL A 67 7.43 12.07 5.25
C VAL A 67 8.91 11.85 4.94
N ASP A 68 9.59 11.03 5.72
CA ASP A 68 11.04 10.78 5.61
C ASP A 68 11.32 9.29 5.56
N ASP A 69 11.92 8.83 4.46
CA ASP A 69 12.33 7.44 4.22
C ASP A 69 13.77 7.14 4.64
N GLY A 70 14.44 8.11 5.26
CA GLY A 70 15.86 8.06 5.62
C GLY A 70 16.77 8.82 4.65
N THR A 71 16.25 9.30 3.51
CA THR A 71 16.99 10.14 2.56
C THR A 71 16.70 11.63 2.72
N GLY A 72 15.67 11.98 3.49
CA GLY A 72 15.25 13.35 3.75
C GLY A 72 13.72 13.52 3.70
N PRO A 73 13.22 14.70 4.11
CA PRO A 73 11.79 14.96 4.11
C PRO A 73 11.23 15.20 2.70
N HIS A 74 10.12 14.54 2.39
CA HIS A 74 9.34 14.67 1.17
C HIS A 74 7.94 15.20 1.49
N GLN A 75 7.48 16.17 0.71
CA GLN A 75 6.13 16.73 0.85
C GLN A 75 5.12 15.90 0.06
N VAL A 76 4.01 15.54 0.71
CA VAL A 76 2.90 14.78 0.12
C VAL A 76 1.56 15.42 0.52
N VAL A 77 0.66 15.58 -0.43
CA VAL A 77 -0.71 16.05 -0.19
C VAL A 77 -1.60 14.83 -0.01
N VAL A 78 -2.25 14.73 1.14
CA VAL A 78 -3.06 13.57 1.51
C VAL A 78 -4.51 13.97 1.78
N GLY A 79 -5.43 13.07 1.46
CA GLY A 79 -6.87 13.26 1.66
C GLY A 79 -7.43 12.68 2.97
N VAL A 80 -6.59 12.02 3.76
CA VAL A 80 -6.95 11.37 5.02
C VAL A 80 -6.18 12.00 6.18
N ARG A 81 -6.83 12.12 7.34
CA ARG A 81 -6.32 12.83 8.52
C ARG A 81 -6.03 11.90 9.71
N ASN A 82 -5.74 10.64 9.43
CA ASN A 82 -5.51 9.58 10.42
C ASN A 82 -4.02 9.27 10.66
N MET A 83 -3.14 10.24 10.42
CA MET A 83 -1.70 10.12 10.66
C MET A 83 -1.21 11.33 11.48
N VAL A 84 -0.21 11.11 12.33
CA VAL A 84 0.46 12.13 13.15
C VAL A 84 1.98 12.00 13.07
N ALA A 85 2.70 13.03 13.51
CA ALA A 85 4.16 12.99 13.54
C ALA A 85 4.66 11.78 14.36
N GLY A 86 5.62 11.05 13.80
CA GLY A 86 6.17 9.82 14.36
C GLY A 86 5.59 8.52 13.78
N ASP A 87 4.44 8.57 13.11
CA ASP A 87 3.84 7.38 12.50
C ASP A 87 4.72 6.82 11.38
N LEU A 88 4.77 5.49 11.28
CA LEU A 88 5.33 4.79 10.12
C LEU A 88 4.22 4.49 9.13
N VAL A 89 4.38 4.97 7.90
CA VAL A 89 3.39 4.85 6.84
C VAL A 89 4.00 4.25 5.57
N PRO A 90 3.24 3.50 4.77
CA PRO A 90 3.66 3.17 3.41
C PRO A 90 3.64 4.44 2.56
N TRP A 91 4.77 4.77 1.95
CA TRP A 91 4.89 5.88 1.00
C TRP A 91 5.27 5.34 -0.38
N ALA A 92 4.58 5.84 -1.40
CA ALA A 92 4.80 5.50 -2.79
C ALA A 92 5.46 6.70 -3.50
N PRO A 93 6.79 6.76 -3.60
CA PRO A 93 7.49 7.85 -4.27
C PRO A 93 7.16 7.92 -5.77
N PRO A 94 7.48 9.04 -6.45
CA PRO A 94 7.45 9.10 -7.91
C PRO A 94 8.20 7.92 -8.55
N GLY A 95 7.55 7.22 -9.47
CA GLY A 95 8.03 5.99 -10.09
C GLY A 95 7.46 4.71 -9.47
N ALA A 96 6.94 4.74 -8.24
CA ALA A 96 6.31 3.60 -7.60
C ALA A 96 5.01 3.19 -8.33
N ARG A 97 4.70 1.89 -8.30
CA ARG A 97 3.46 1.33 -8.86
C ARG A 97 2.58 0.81 -7.74
N VAL A 98 1.30 1.16 -7.80
CA VAL A 98 0.27 0.62 -6.91
C VAL A 98 -0.79 -0.11 -7.76
N PRO A 99 -1.30 -1.28 -7.33
CA PRO A 99 -2.15 -2.13 -8.17
C PRO A 99 -3.43 -1.46 -8.73
N VAL A 100 -3.91 -0.41 -8.06
CA VAL A 100 -5.14 0.30 -8.44
C VAL A 100 -4.93 1.39 -9.50
N LEU A 101 -3.68 1.75 -9.81
CA LEU A 101 -3.34 2.77 -10.81
C LEU A 101 -2.73 2.12 -12.05
N SER A 102 -3.14 2.58 -13.23
CA SER A 102 -2.63 2.09 -14.51
C SER A 102 -1.23 2.62 -14.85
N GLN A 103 -0.82 3.73 -14.23
CA GLN A 103 0.48 4.38 -14.44
C GLN A 103 1.21 4.51 -13.09
N PRO A 104 2.56 4.55 -13.10
CA PRO A 104 3.34 4.88 -11.92
C PRO A 104 2.91 6.21 -11.31
N LEU A 105 3.11 6.35 -9.99
CA LEU A 105 2.96 7.63 -9.32
C LEU A 105 4.01 8.62 -9.82
N GLY A 106 3.68 9.91 -9.75
CA GLY A 106 4.56 10.99 -10.17
C GLY A 106 4.29 12.22 -9.33
N ALA A 107 5.22 13.16 -9.35
CA ALA A 107 5.02 14.44 -8.69
C ALA A 107 3.89 15.23 -9.38
N LYS A 108 2.95 15.77 -8.59
CA LYS A 108 1.82 16.55 -9.10
C LYS A 108 1.57 17.76 -8.23
N GLU A 109 1.17 18.85 -8.84
CA GLU A 109 0.69 20.02 -8.10
C GLU A 109 -0.80 19.88 -7.82
N LEU A 110 -1.19 19.99 -6.55
CA LEU A 110 -2.57 20.01 -6.11
C LEU A 110 -2.81 21.35 -5.41
N ARG A 111 -3.61 22.22 -6.04
CA ARG A 111 -4.01 23.52 -5.46
C ARG A 111 -2.82 24.35 -4.96
N GLY A 112 -1.78 24.47 -5.79
CA GLY A 112 -0.57 25.24 -5.48
C GLY A 112 0.47 24.54 -4.60
N VAL A 113 0.22 23.28 -4.17
CA VAL A 113 1.15 22.50 -3.36
C VAL A 113 1.61 21.26 -4.14
N VAL A 114 2.93 21.10 -4.28
CA VAL A 114 3.52 19.92 -4.93
C VAL A 114 3.43 18.71 -3.99
N SER A 115 2.89 17.60 -4.50
CA SER A 115 2.85 16.28 -3.88
C SER A 115 3.83 15.34 -4.57
N ASN A 116 4.73 14.70 -3.81
CA ASN A 116 5.70 13.74 -4.31
C ASN A 116 5.24 12.31 -4.03
N GLY A 117 4.15 11.91 -4.67
CA GLY A 117 3.40 10.70 -4.37
C GLY A 117 1.94 11.01 -4.10
#